data_AF-A0A0R3TIL1-F1
#
_entry.id   AF-A0A0R3TIL1-F1
#
_cell.length_a   1.000
_cell.length_b   1.000
_cell.length_c   1.000
_cell.angle_alpha   90.00
_cell.angle_beta   90.00
_cell.angle_gamma   90.00
#
_symmetry.space_group_name_H-M   'P 1'
#
loop_
_entity.id
_entity.type
_entity.pdbx_description
1 polymer ?
#
loop_
_entity_poly.entity_id
_entity_poly.type
_entity_poly.pdbx_seq_one_letter_code
_entity_poly.pdbx_strand_id
1 'polypeptide(L)'
;MLQDETTRYQLVLQVRQDVYTGKLPCSWVTQALLGSFHVQSELGDYDPDSMGPGINYLRQFEFVRNPTDQLLQKIMELHKTHKQVNVFF
;
A
#
# COMPACT_ATOMS: atom_id res chain seq x y z
N MET A 1 -20.04 -14.49 -11.37
CA MET A 1 -19.73 -13.34 -10.51
C MET A 1 -18.81 -13.74 -9.35
N LEU A 2 -19.15 -14.72 -8.49
CA LEU A 2 -18.31 -15.14 -7.36
C LEU A 2 -16.94 -15.78 -7.72
N GLN A 3 -16.87 -16.65 -8.74
CA GLN A 3 -15.58 -17.26 -9.13
C GLN A 3 -14.57 -16.23 -9.69
N ASP A 4 -15.08 -15.20 -10.35
CA ASP A 4 -14.26 -14.11 -10.91
C ASP A 4 -13.72 -13.20 -9.79
N GLU A 5 -14.54 -12.93 -8.77
CA GLU A 5 -14.13 -12.18 -7.57
C GLU A 5 -13.09 -12.96 -6.74
N THR A 6 -13.29 -14.25 -6.50
CA THR A 6 -12.31 -15.09 -5.81
C THR A 6 -10.99 -15.16 -6.57
N THR A 7 -11.03 -15.33 -7.90
CA THR A 7 -9.83 -15.41 -8.73
C THR A 7 -9.08 -14.08 -8.74
N ARG A 8 -9.80 -12.96 -8.80
CA ARG A 8 -9.24 -11.61 -8.73
C ARG A 8 -8.56 -11.35 -7.38
N TYR A 9 -9.20 -11.74 -6.28
CA TYR A 9 -8.63 -11.61 -4.95
C TYR A 9 -7.35 -12.44 -4.80
N GLN A 10 -7.37 -13.71 -5.24
CA GLN A 10 -6.18 -14.57 -5.22
C GLN A 10 -5.05 -14.02 -6.10
N LEU A 11 -5.36 -13.43 -7.25
CA LEU A 11 -4.37 -12.76 -8.10
C LEU A 11 -3.74 -11.55 -7.39
N VAL A 12 -4.54 -10.73 -6.70
CA VAL A 12 -4.03 -9.59 -5.92
C VAL A 12 -3.10 -10.08 -4.80
N LEU A 13 -3.48 -11.14 -4.08
CA LEU A 13 -2.63 -11.74 -3.06
C LEU A 13 -1.30 -12.25 -3.63
N GLN A 14 -1.34 -12.94 -4.76
CA GLN A 14 -0.13 -13.45 -5.41
C GLN A 14 0.80 -12.33 -5.86
N VAL A 15 0.26 -11.28 -6.50
CA VAL A 15 1.04 -10.11 -6.93
C VAL A 15 1.66 -9.40 -5.71
N ARG A 16 0.91 -9.23 -4.62
CA ARG A 16 1.44 -8.64 -3.38
C ARG A 16 2.59 -9.47 -2.81
N GLN A 17 2.44 -10.80 -2.78
CA GLN A 17 3.47 -11.71 -2.29
C GLN A 17 4.72 -11.67 -3.17
N ASP A 18 4.55 -11.63 -4.49
CA ASP A 18 5.67 -11.60 -5.43
C ASP A 18 6.42 -10.26 -5.40
N VAL A 19 5.71 -9.14 -5.16
CA VAL A 19 6.32 -7.83 -4.89
C VAL A 19 7.10 -7.86 -3.58
N TYR A 20 6.49 -8.36 -2.49
CA TYR A 20 7.13 -8.42 -1.18
C TYR A 20 8.38 -9.32 -1.15
N THR A 21 8.33 -10.46 -1.84
CA THR A 21 9.44 -11.42 -1.92
C THR A 21 10.49 -11.05 -2.97
N GLY A 22 10.25 -10.02 -3.78
CA GLY A 22 11.14 -9.59 -4.86
C GLY A 22 11.14 -10.52 -6.08
N LYS A 23 10.19 -11.46 -6.17
CA LYS A 23 9.99 -12.33 -7.35
C LYS A 23 9.47 -11.55 -8.54
N LEU A 24 8.64 -10.54 -8.29
CA LEU A 24 8.18 -9.61 -9.32
C LEU A 24 9.03 -8.33 -9.23
N PRO A 25 9.96 -8.08 -10.18
CA PRO A 25 10.71 -6.84 -10.22
C PRO A 25 9.72 -5.69 -10.47
N CYS A 26 9.64 -4.77 -9.52
CA CYS A 26 8.77 -3.61 -9.58
C CYS A 26 9.59 -2.35 -9.35
N SER A 27 9.26 -1.28 -10.06
CA SER A 27 9.91 0.01 -9.87
C SER A 27 9.67 0.54 -8.46
N TRP A 28 10.57 1.37 -7.94
CA TRP A 28 10.39 2.04 -6.66
C TRP A 28 9.08 2.84 -6.60
N VAL A 29 8.68 3.46 -7.72
CA VAL A 29 7.41 4.19 -7.84
C VAL A 29 6.22 3.24 -7.69
N THR A 30 6.28 2.07 -8.33
CA THR A 30 5.23 1.05 -8.21
C THR A 30 5.12 0.54 -6.78
N GLN A 31 6.23 0.32 -6.08
CA GLN A 31 6.22 -0.08 -4.67
C GLN A 31 5.55 0.98 -3.79
N ALA A 32 5.90 2.26 -3.99
CA ALA A 32 5.28 3.36 -3.24
C ALA A 32 3.77 3.48 -3.52
N LEU A 33 3.37 3.30 -4.77
CA LEU A 33 1.96 3.34 -5.17
C LEU A 33 1.16 2.20 -4.53
N LEU A 34 1.65 0.96 -4.65
CA LEU A 34 1.02 -0.20 -4.01
C LEU A 34 0.96 -0.05 -2.48
N GLY A 35 2.03 0.44 -1.88
CA GLY A 35 2.06 0.74 -0.45
C GLY A 35 1.00 1.76 -0.05
N SER A 36 0.83 2.84 -0.82
CA SER A 36 -0.19 3.85 -0.53
C SER A 36 -1.62 3.31 -0.62
N PHE A 37 -1.91 2.43 -1.58
CA PHE A 37 -3.22 1.78 -1.68
C PHE A 37 -3.44 0.78 -0.55
N HIS A 38 -2.41 0.06 -0.13
CA HIS A 38 -2.52 -0.82 1.01
C HIS A 38 -2.83 -0.05 2.30
N VAL A 39 -2.18 1.09 2.53
CA VAL A 39 -2.47 1.93 3.70
C VAL A 39 -3.90 2.47 3.62
N GLN A 40 -4.30 2.98 2.46
CA GLN A 40 -5.64 3.52 2.22
C GLN A 40 -6.73 2.47 2.47
N SER A 41 -6.51 1.20 2.09
CA SER A 41 -7.49 0.13 2.32
C SER A 41 -7.63 -0.24 3.80
N GLU A 42 -6.56 -0.13 4.59
CA GLU A 42 -6.56 -0.50 6.01
C GLU A 42 -6.98 0.66 6.93
N LEU A 43 -6.58 1.90 6.61
CA LEU A 43 -6.78 3.07 7.46
C LEU A 43 -7.84 4.05 6.94
N GLY A 44 -8.28 3.91 5.68
CA GLY A 44 -9.11 4.90 5.01
C GLY A 44 -8.31 6.15 4.62
N ASP A 45 -9.00 7.29 4.47
CA ASP A 45 -8.38 8.55 4.07
C ASP A 45 -7.38 9.06 5.11
N TYR A 46 -6.30 9.70 4.63
CA TYR A 46 -5.34 10.34 5.53
C TYR A 46 -5.99 11.40 6.43
N ASP A 47 -5.88 11.18 7.74
CA ASP A 47 -6.27 12.10 8.81
C ASP A 47 -5.04 12.50 9.65
N PRO A 48 -4.62 13.78 9.63
CA PRO A 48 -3.47 14.24 10.40
C PRO A 48 -3.64 14.11 11.92
N ASP A 49 -4.86 14.15 12.44
CA ASP A 49 -5.11 14.07 13.88
C ASP A 49 -4.91 12.64 14.39
N SER A 50 -5.35 11.65 13.61
CA SER A 50 -5.21 10.23 13.93
C SER A 50 -3.81 9.67 13.59
N MET A 51 -3.21 10.09 12.48
CA MET A 51 -1.97 9.50 11.95
C MET A 51 -0.70 10.21 12.42
N GLY A 52 -0.85 11.39 13.00
CA GLY A 52 0.25 12.18 13.56
C GLY A 52 1.25 12.69 12.50
N PRO A 53 2.36 13.31 12.96
CA PRO A 53 3.36 13.85 12.06
C PRO A 53 4.30 12.76 11.52
N GLY A 54 4.55 12.82 10.21
CA GLY A 54 5.58 12.00 9.55
C GLY A 54 5.17 10.56 9.27
N ILE A 55 6.17 9.71 9.05
CA ILE A 55 6.01 8.34 8.51
C ILE A 55 5.74 7.27 9.58
N ASN A 56 5.64 7.62 10.86
CA ASN A 56 5.64 6.64 11.94
C ASN A 56 4.43 5.70 11.89
N TYR A 57 3.25 6.20 11.51
CA TYR A 57 2.06 5.38 11.34
C TYR A 57 2.21 4.32 10.23
N LEU A 58 3.19 4.48 9.33
CA LEU A 58 3.46 3.52 8.27
C LEU A 58 4.35 2.35 8.71
N ARG A 59 5.03 2.46 9.86
CA ARG A 59 5.99 1.43 10.32
C ARG A 59 5.32 0.14 10.80
N GLN A 60 3.99 0.16 10.99
CA GLN A 60 3.21 -1.03 11.33
C GLN A 60 2.88 -1.92 10.11
N PHE A 61 3.18 -1.45 8.88
CA PHE A 61 2.88 -2.18 7.66
C PHE A 61 4.13 -2.80 7.05
N GLU A 62 3.96 -3.98 6.47
CA GLU A 62 5.01 -4.71 5.76
C GLU A 62 4.89 -4.51 4.24
N PHE A 63 5.35 -3.38 3.71
CA PHE A 63 5.30 -3.10 2.26
C PHE A 63 6.32 -3.91 1.46
N VAL A 64 7.53 -3.99 1.98
CA VAL A 64 8.70 -4.69 1.42
C VAL A 64 9.59 -5.14 2.58
N ARG A 65 10.53 -6.04 2.33
CA ARG A 65 11.57 -6.35 3.32
C ARG A 65 12.43 -5.11 3.56
N ASN A 66 12.49 -4.65 4.82
CA ASN A 66 13.29 -3.51 5.26
C ASN A 66 12.97 -2.20 4.49
N PRO A 67 11.77 -1.62 4.65
CA PRO A 67 11.42 -0.39 3.95
C PRO A 67 12.33 0.76 4.37
N THR A 68 12.82 1.52 3.39
CA THR A 68 13.60 2.73 3.65
C THR A 68 12.68 3.89 4.01
N ASP A 69 13.18 4.86 4.78
CA ASP A 69 12.41 6.05 5.15
C ASP A 69 11.99 6.87 3.91
N GLN A 70 12.79 6.85 2.84
CA GLN A 70 12.43 7.47 1.56
C GLN A 70 11.19 6.82 0.92
N LEU A 71 11.10 5.49 0.98
CA LEU A 71 9.94 4.77 0.48
C LEU A 71 8.70 5.10 1.33
N LEU A 72 8.83 5.07 2.65
CA LEU A 72 7.73 5.42 3.56
C LEU A 72 7.26 6.86 3.37
N GLN A 73 8.19 7.80 3.16
CA GLN A 73 7.87 9.19 2.86
C GLN A 73 7.04 9.29 1.57
N LYS A 74 7.42 8.54 0.53
CA LYS A 74 6.68 8.54 -0.73
C LYS A 74 5.28 7.92 -0.59
N ILE A 75 5.17 6.85 0.17
CA ILE A 75 3.89 6.22 0.50
C ILE A 75 2.98 7.20 1.23
N MET A 76 3.51 7.93 2.23
CA MET A 76 2.74 8.95 2.97
C MET A 76 2.28 10.08 2.04
N GLU A 77 3.15 10.59 1.15
CA GLU A 77 2.79 11.61 0.17
C GLU A 77 1.62 11.14 -0.71
N LEU A 78 1.70 9.92 -1.24
CA LEU A 78 0.66 9.35 -2.08
C LEU A 78 -0.64 9.11 -1.31
N HIS A 79 -0.55 8.60 -0.07
CA HIS A 79 -1.70 8.42 0.82
C HIS A 79 -2.44 9.73 1.09
N LYS A 80 -1.71 10.84 1.27
CA LYS A 80 -2.29 12.18 1.41
C LYS A 80 -3.00 12.68 0.16
N THR A 81 -2.55 12.26 -1.03
CA THR A 81 -3.14 12.67 -2.31
C THR A 81 -4.36 11.85 -2.73
N HIS A 82 -4.52 10.62 -2.22
CA HIS A 82 -5.59 9.71 -2.61
C HIS A 82 -6.92 9.94 -1.91
N LYS A 83 -7.13 11.10 -1.25
CA LYS A 83 -8.41 11.43 -0.61
C LYS A 83 -9.54 11.21 -1.62
N GLN A 84 -10.51 10.37 -1.25
CA GLN A 84 -11.68 9.95 -2.06
C GLN A 84 -11.47 8.81 -3.07
N VAL A 85 -10.29 8.19 -3.17
CA VAL A 85 -10.14 6.95 -3.95
C VAL A 85 -10.66 5.79 -3.10
N ASN A 86 -11.87 5.33 -3.41
CA ASN A 86 -12.46 4.18 -2.73
C ASN A 86 -11.79 2.89 -3.23
N VAL A 87 -10.68 2.51 -2.59
CA VAL A 87 -9.94 1.27 -2.90
C VAL A 87 -10.58 0.12 -2.10
N PHE A 88 -11.82 -0.22 -2.45
CA PHE A 88 -12.39 -1.49 -2.04
C PHE A 88 -11.76 -2.59 -2.92
N PHE A 89 -10.87 -3.40 -2.33
CA PHE A 89 -10.50 -4.71 -2.86
C PHE A 89 -11.39 -5.78 -2.25
#